data_AF-A0A5E4D3A7-F1
#
_entry.id   AF-A0A5E4D3A7-F1
#
_cell.length_a   1.000
_cell.length_b   1.000
_cell.length_c   1.000
_cell.angle_alpha   90.00
_cell.angle_beta   90.00
_cell.angle_gamma   90.00
#
_symmetry.space_group_name_H-M   'P 1'
#
loop_
_entity.id
_entity.type
_entity.pdbx_description
1 polymer ?
#
loop_
_entity_poly.entity_id
_entity_poly.type
_entity_poly.pdbx_seq_one_letter_code
_entity_poly.pdbx_strand_id
1 'polypeptide(L)' 'VTTLVNCPQNPSNRKKGRSKRARVLLASVEEATWNLLDKGEKIAQEATVLKEELTAALQEIRKESKCSSPGQEQTAYP' A
#
# COMPACT_ATOMS: atom_id res chain seq x y z
N VAL A 1 9.00 -1.38 0.48
CA VAL A 1 8.29 -1.09 1.74
C VAL A 1 9.25 -0.58 2.81
N THR A 2 10.21 -1.38 3.27
CA THR A 2 11.14 -1.02 4.36
C THR A 2 11.87 0.31 4.16
N THR A 3 12.17 0.71 2.93
CA THR A 3 12.78 2.01 2.60
C THR A 3 11.87 3.21 2.82
N LEU A 4 10.54 3.05 2.73
CA LEU A 4 9.56 4.07 3.09
C LEU A 4 9.39 4.16 4.61
N VAL A 5 9.38 2.99 5.28
CA VAL A 5 9.11 2.89 6.73
C VAL A 5 10.34 3.25 7.58
N ASN A 6 11.56 3.18 7.02
CA ASN A 6 12.80 3.55 7.71
C ASN A 6 13.04 5.07 7.72
N CYS A 7 12.00 5.84 8.04
CA CYS A 7 12.15 7.23 8.42
C CYS A 7 12.53 7.25 9.91
N PRO A 8 13.70 7.80 10.30
CA PRO A 8 14.07 7.87 11.71
C PRO A 8 12.94 8.54 12.50
N GLN A 9 12.62 7.95 13.66
CA GLN A 9 11.56 8.38 14.58
C GLN A 9 11.88 9.72 15.28
N ASN A 10 12.68 10.56 14.62
CA ASN A 10 12.97 11.94 14.96
C ASN A 10 12.33 12.81 13.87
N PRO A 11 11.03 13.14 13.97
CA PRO A 11 10.40 14.05 13.03
C PRO A 11 11.12 15.41 13.11
N SER A 12 11.80 15.79 12.03
CA SER A 12 12.39 17.11 11.92
C SER A 12 11.29 18.17 12.01
N ASN A 13 11.48 19.21 12.81
CA ASN A 13 10.60 20.40 12.88
C ASN A 13 10.56 21.21 11.57
N ARG A 14 11.27 20.78 10.52
CA ARG A 14 11.14 21.38 9.18
C ARG A 14 9.77 21.01 8.63
N LYS A 15 9.07 22.00 8.04
CA LYS A 15 7.85 21.77 7.22
C LYS A 15 8.06 20.49 6.41
N LYS A 16 7.21 19.46 6.64
CA LYS A 16 7.20 18.21 5.87
C LYS A 16 7.10 18.58 4.38
N GLY A 17 8.24 18.68 3.72
CA GLY A 17 8.32 18.99 2.31
C GLY A 17 8.06 17.72 1.52
N ARG A 18 7.17 17.79 0.52
CA ARG A 18 6.91 16.71 -0.45
C ARG A 18 8.20 16.24 -1.13
N SER A 19 8.94 15.35 -0.47
CA SER A 19 10.17 14.80 -1.02
C SER A 19 9.86 14.10 -2.33
N LYS A 20 10.57 14.50 -3.41
CA LYS A 20 10.43 13.85 -4.72
C LYS A 20 10.75 12.35 -4.60
N ARG A 21 11.76 11.99 -3.82
CA ARG A 21 12.14 10.59 -3.55
C ARG A 21 11.05 9.81 -2.82
N ALA A 22 10.42 10.41 -1.82
CA ALA A 22 9.32 9.74 -1.10
C ALA A 22 8.12 9.48 -2.02
N ARG A 23 7.79 10.40 -2.92
CA ARG A 23 6.73 10.21 -3.93
C ARG A 23 7.05 9.08 -4.91
N VAL A 24 8.29 9.02 -5.40
CA VAL A 24 8.72 7.93 -6.29
C VAL A 24 8.65 6.59 -5.56
N LEU A 25 9.13 6.52 -4.31
CA LEU A 25 9.05 5.30 -3.50
C LEU A 25 7.60 4.88 -3.23
N LEU A 26 6.71 5.83 -2.93
CA LEU A 26 5.30 5.56 -2.74
C LEU A 26 4.67 5.00 -4.03
N ALA A 27 4.89 5.65 -5.18
CA ALA A 27 4.38 5.20 -6.47
C ALA A 27 4.87 3.78 -6.83
N SER A 28 6.16 3.48 -6.59
CA SER A 28 6.69 2.13 -6.82
C SER A 28 6.09 1.09 -5.89
N VAL A 29 5.74 1.46 -4.65
CA VAL A 29 5.05 0.56 -3.72
C VAL A 29 3.62 0.34 -4.16
N GLU A 30 2.88 1.38 -4.52
CA GLU A 30 1.51 1.27 -5.04
C GLU A 30 1.47 0.40 -6.29
N GLU A 31 2.38 0.62 -7.25
CA GLU A 31 2.51 -0.19 -8.45
C GLU A 31 2.80 -1.67 -8.12
N ALA A 32 3.72 -1.95 -7.20
CA ALA A 32 4.01 -3.32 -6.75
C ALA A 32 2.78 -3.97 -6.08
N THR A 33 2.02 -3.21 -5.29
CA THR A 33 0.77 -3.69 -4.65
C THR A 33 -0.30 -4.01 -5.69
N TRP A 34 -0.48 -3.18 -6.71
CA TRP A 34 -1.42 -3.47 -7.81
C TRP A 34 -1.00 -4.69 -8.62
N ASN A 35 0.29 -4.83 -8.93
CA ASN A 35 0.83 -5.98 -9.64
C ASN A 35 0.64 -7.29 -8.84
N LEU A 36 0.78 -7.24 -7.51
CA LEU A 36 0.51 -8.37 -6.63
C LEU A 36 -0.98 -8.78 -6.70
N LEU A 37 -1.90 -7.82 -6.66
CA LEU A 37 -3.34 -8.08 -6.73
C LEU A 37 -3.76 -8.66 -8.09
N ASP A 38 -3.32 -8.07 -9.20
CA ASP A 38 -3.66 -8.54 -10.55
C ASP A 38 -3.17 -9.97 -10.80
N LYS A 39 -1.91 -10.25 -10.47
CA LYS A 39 -1.34 -11.60 -10.65
C LYS A 39 -1.91 -12.58 -9.63
N GLY A 40 -2.14 -12.13 -8.40
CA GLY A 40 -2.72 -12.93 -7.34
C GLY A 40 -4.14 -13.38 -7.67
N GLU A 41 -4.98 -12.51 -8.23
CA GLU A 41 -6.35 -12.86 -8.64
C GLU A 41 -6.34 -13.96 -9.72
N LYS A 42 -5.45 -13.87 -10.71
CA LYS A 42 -5.28 -14.91 -11.74
C LYS A 42 -4.87 -16.25 -11.13
N ILE A 43 -3.88 -16.23 -10.22
CA ILE A 43 -3.43 -17.44 -9.51
C ILE A 43 -4.56 -18.03 -8.65
N ALA A 44 -5.34 -17.20 -7.95
CA ALA A 44 -6.46 -17.66 -7.13
C ALA A 44 -7.61 -18.26 -7.97
N GLN A 45 -7.81 -17.77 -9.20
CA GLN A 45 -8.79 -18.35 -10.12
C GLN A 45 -8.39 -19.76 -10.60
N GLU A 46 -7.09 -19.96 -10.86
CA GLU A 46 -6.52 -21.23 -11.33
C GLU A 46 -6.23 -22.21 -10.18
N ALA A 47 -6.19 -21.75 -8.94
CA ALA A 47 -5.91 -22.57 -7.77
C ALA A 47 -6.97 -23.66 -7.54
N THR A 48 -6.54 -24.91 -7.54
CA THR A 48 -7.39 -26.08 -7.24
C THR A 48 -7.48 -26.39 -5.75
N VAL A 49 -6.59 -25.81 -4.93
CA VAL A 49 -6.52 -25.97 -3.48
C VAL A 49 -6.29 -24.60 -2.85
N LEU A 50 -6.80 -24.37 -1.64
CA LEU A 50 -6.63 -23.12 -0.87
C LEU A 50 -7.17 -21.86 -1.57
N LYS A 51 -8.06 -22.01 -2.55
CA LYS A 51 -8.66 -20.89 -3.29
C LYS A 51 -9.32 -19.85 -2.37
N GLU A 52 -10.04 -20.32 -1.36
CA GLU A 52 -10.72 -19.43 -0.39
C GLU A 52 -9.70 -18.65 0.45
N GLU A 53 -8.64 -19.31 0.93
CA GLU A 53 -7.57 -18.67 1.70
C GLU A 53 -6.78 -17.65 0.87
N LEU A 54 -6.44 -18.01 -0.37
CA LEU A 54 -5.79 -17.11 -1.34
C LEU A 54 -6.67 -15.89 -1.63
N THR A 55 -7.97 -16.10 -1.85
CA THR A 55 -8.92 -15.01 -2.11
C THR A 55 -9.05 -14.11 -0.88
N ALA A 56 -9.16 -14.69 0.32
CA ALA A 56 -9.23 -13.93 1.57
C ALA A 56 -7.98 -13.08 1.81
N ALA A 57 -6.79 -13.64 1.57
CA ALA A 57 -5.53 -12.91 1.68
C ALA A 57 -5.47 -11.72 0.69
N LEU A 58 -5.92 -11.91 -0.56
CA LEU A 58 -5.98 -10.83 -1.55
C LEU A 58 -6.99 -9.74 -1.19
N GLN A 59 -8.11 -10.10 -0.56
CA GLN A 59 -9.10 -9.13 -0.06
C GLN A 59 -8.51 -8.26 1.05
N GLU A 60 -7.78 -8.85 2.00
CA GLU A 60 -7.14 -8.09 3.07
C GLU A 60 -6.08 -7.12 2.52
N ILE A 61 -5.29 -7.54 1.53
CA ILE A 61 -4.34 -6.65 0.84
C ILE A 61 -5.06 -5.48 0.15
N ARG A 62 -6.22 -5.74 -0.49
CA ARG A 62 -7.03 -4.71 -1.15
C ARG A 62 -7.67 -3.72 -0.16
N LYS A 63 -8.01 -4.20 1.03
CA LYS A 63 -8.54 -3.35 2.12
C LYS A 63 -7.43 -2.46 2.68
N GLU A 64 -6.26 -3.04 2.95
CA GLU A 64 -5.11 -2.31 3.47
C GLU A 64 -4.58 -1.29 2.44
N SER A 65 -4.58 -1.63 1.15
CA SER A 65 -4.13 -0.69 0.10
C SER A 65 -5.01 0.56 0.00
N LYS A 66 -6.33 0.42 0.23
CA LYS A 66 -7.25 1.57 0.33
C LYS A 66 -6.97 2.42 1.57
N CYS A 67 -6.69 1.78 2.71
CA CYS A 67 -6.33 2.47 3.95
C CYS A 67 -4.99 3.22 3.84
N SER A 68 -4.01 2.61 3.15
CA SER A 68 -2.65 3.14 3.00
C SER A 68 -2.54 4.30 2.01
N SER A 69 -3.55 4.53 1.17
CA SER A 69 -3.55 5.67 0.25
C SER A 69 -3.65 6.98 1.03
N PRO A 70 -2.62 7.85 1.02
CA PRO A 70 -2.60 9.09 1.79
C PRO A 70 -3.41 10.20 1.10
N GLY A 71 -4.67 9.89 0.77
CA GLY A 71 -5.63 10.75 0.07
C GLY A 71 -6.92 10.99 0.83
N GLN A 72 -7.13 10.34 1.98
CA GLN A 72 -8.24 10.65 2.89
C GLN A 72 -7.68 11.17 4.22
N GLU A 73 -6.92 12.27 4.17
CA GLU A 73 -7.03 13.25 5.26
C GLU A 73 -8.43 13.84 5.13
N GLN A 74 -9.38 13.18 5.79
CA GLN A 74 -10.71 13.69 6.00
C GLN A 74 -10.53 15.03 6.72
N THR A 75 -10.73 16.09 5.95
CA THR A 75 -10.92 17.45 6.43
C THR A 75 -12.07 17.43 7.43
N ALA A 76 -11.74 17.23 8.71
CA ALA A 76 -12.71 17.17 9.78
C ALA A 76 -12.17 17.92 11.00
N TYR A 77 -11.94 19.22 10.85
CA TYR A 77 -12.04 20.18 11.95
C TYR A 77 -12.61 21.50 11.40
N PRO A 78 -13.69 22.06 11.99
CA PRO A 78 -14.17 23.40 11.69
C PRO A 78 -13.16 24.48 12.13
#